data_AF-A0A932P1T4-F1
#
_entry.id   AF-A0A932P1T4-F1
#
_cell.length_a   1.000
_cell.length_b   1.000
_cell.length_c   1.000
_cell.angle_alpha   90.00
_cell.angle_beta   90.00
_cell.angle_gamma   90.00
#
_symmetry.space_group_name_H-M   'P 1'
#
loop_
_entity.id
_entity.type
_entity.pdbx_description
1 polymer ?
#
loop_
_entity_poly.entity_id
_entity_poly.type
_entity_poly.pdbx_seq_one_letter_code
_entity_poly.pdbx_strand_id
1 'polypeptide(L)'
;MVDIRQSLEYANYIKHTGWIVERVKDTNYFIKKLPLVGSFIKIQRPEFIDSKTISSLTKKYEAFQIIIEPKDIVNRQWLMANKYKQSKSPYLPSKTLYIDLRQTKSELFKNLAKDARIAVEKNKKLRFRNYGNNLKEFRVSWKQTVGWKRHIPSLKNLVTLKKSFKDGSLFLLDKNTNSGAIFLVADKSSISRQKLDGFFSF
;
A
#
# COMPACT_ATOMS: atom_id res chain seq x y z
N MET A 1 -4.47 13.36 5.34
CA MET A 1 -4.86 11.94 5.35
C MET A 1 -3.62 11.14 5.66
N VAL A 2 -3.69 10.23 6.62
CA VAL A 2 -2.57 9.34 6.96
C VAL A 2 -2.31 8.42 5.77
N ASP A 3 -1.06 8.27 5.35
CA ASP A 3 -0.71 7.30 4.30
C ASP A 3 -0.88 5.88 4.85
N ILE A 4 -1.47 4.96 4.08
CA ILE A 4 -1.71 3.58 4.53
C ILE A 4 -0.44 2.91 5.05
N ARG A 5 0.74 3.29 4.53
CA ARG A 5 2.02 2.72 4.94
C ARG A 5 2.43 3.18 6.35
N GLN A 6 1.83 4.24 6.86
CA GLN A 6 2.01 4.73 8.22
C GLN A 6 0.97 4.16 9.20
N SER A 7 0.07 3.26 8.75
CA SER A 7 -0.89 2.59 9.63
C SER A 7 -0.28 1.43 10.45
N LEU A 8 -0.98 1.04 11.51
CA LEU A 8 -0.61 -0.14 12.32
C LEU A 8 -0.86 -1.45 11.56
N GLU A 9 -1.92 -1.52 10.77
CA GLU A 9 -2.26 -2.67 9.94
C GLU A 9 -1.16 -2.95 8.92
N TYR A 10 -0.65 -1.91 8.26
CA TYR A 10 0.47 -2.06 7.33
C TYR A 10 1.78 -2.40 8.05
N ALA A 11 2.06 -1.80 9.21
CA ALA A 11 3.21 -2.17 10.04
C ALA A 11 3.19 -3.66 10.41
N ASN A 12 2.03 -4.15 10.85
CA ASN A 12 1.82 -5.56 11.19
C ASN A 12 2.01 -6.45 9.96
N TYR A 13 1.47 -6.08 8.81
CA TYR A 13 1.67 -6.82 7.57
C TYR A 13 3.16 -6.95 7.24
N ILE A 14 3.90 -5.84 7.25
CA ILE A 14 5.34 -5.83 6.95
C ILE A 14 6.13 -6.67 7.95
N LYS A 15 5.83 -6.59 9.25
CA LYS A 15 6.46 -7.41 10.29
C LYS A 15 6.36 -8.91 9.99
N HIS A 16 5.16 -9.38 9.64
CA HIS A 16 4.92 -10.78 9.30
C HIS A 16 5.57 -11.23 7.98
N THR A 17 5.98 -10.29 7.12
CA THR A 17 6.81 -10.58 5.92
C THR A 17 8.31 -10.68 6.24
N GLY A 18 8.70 -10.65 7.52
CA GLY A 18 10.08 -10.83 7.97
C GLY A 18 10.90 -9.56 7.95
N TRP A 19 10.24 -8.41 8.14
CA TRP A 19 10.89 -7.14 8.44
C TRP A 19 10.77 -6.84 9.92
N ILE A 20 11.71 -6.06 10.45
CA ILE A 20 11.55 -5.42 11.75
C ILE A 20 10.82 -4.09 11.51
N VAL A 21 9.86 -3.77 12.37
CA VAL A 21 9.14 -2.49 12.30
C VAL A 21 9.24 -1.82 13.66
N GLU A 22 9.88 -0.67 13.68
CA GLU A 22 9.90 0.23 14.82
C GLU A 22 8.88 1.33 14.58
N ARG A 23 8.06 1.65 15.58
CA ARG A 23 7.11 2.76 15.51
C ARG A 23 7.45 3.76 16.59
N VAL A 24 7.75 4.99 16.17
CA VAL A 24 8.01 6.10 17.09
C VAL A 24 7.05 7.21 16.72
N LYS A 25 6.22 7.62 17.69
CA LYS A 25 5.05 8.48 17.46
C LYS A 25 4.18 7.84 16.36
N ASP A 26 3.90 8.57 15.28
CA ASP A 26 3.10 8.08 14.16
C ASP A 26 3.91 7.66 12.92
N THR A 27 5.23 7.48 13.07
CA THR A 27 6.09 7.06 11.97
C THR A 27 6.55 5.61 12.13
N ASN A 28 6.28 4.80 11.11
CA ASN A 28 6.80 3.46 10.93
C ASN A 28 8.18 3.51 10.24
N TYR A 29 9.15 2.85 10.86
CA TYR A 29 10.49 2.62 10.34
C TYR A 29 10.61 1.13 10.00
N PHE A 30 10.76 0.82 8.70
CA PHE A 30 10.83 -0.55 8.21
C PHE A 30 12.29 -0.95 8.05
N ILE A 31 12.77 -1.88 8.87
CA ILE A 31 14.16 -2.33 8.89
C ILE A 31 14.24 -3.74 8.32
N LYS A 32 15.06 -3.91 7.29
CA LYS A 32 15.39 -5.23 6.75
C LYS A 32 16.85 -5.54 7.03
N LYS A 33 17.08 -6.62 7.79
CA LYS A 33 18.42 -7.17 7.98
C LYS A 33 18.85 -7.92 6.73
N LEU A 34 20.07 -7.65 6.27
CA LEU A 34 20.74 -8.40 5.24
C LEU A 34 21.92 -9.14 5.90
N PRO A 35 22.11 -10.44 5.63
CA PRO A 35 23.28 -11.14 6.13
C PRO A 35 24.56 -10.40 5.71
N LEU A 36 25.52 -10.29 6.62
CA LEU A 36 26.89 -9.77 6.40
C LEU A 36 27.05 -8.26 6.13
N VAL A 37 26.02 -7.55 5.69
CA VAL A 37 26.14 -6.12 5.27
C VAL A 37 25.51 -5.14 6.28
N GLY A 38 24.75 -5.66 7.26
CA GLY A 38 24.02 -4.86 8.24
C GLY A 38 22.53 -4.76 7.88
N SER A 39 21.94 -3.58 8.00
CA SER A 39 20.53 -3.38 7.66
C SER A 39 20.29 -2.23 6.69
N PHE A 40 19.12 -2.25 6.04
CA PHE A 40 18.59 -1.06 5.39
C PHE A 40 17.30 -0.62 6.07
N ILE A 41 17.12 0.69 6.20
CA ILE A 41 15.94 1.31 6.81
C ILE A 41 15.14 2.03 5.72
N LYS A 42 13.84 1.74 5.64
CA LYS A 42 12.90 2.43 4.76
C LYS A 42 11.86 3.20 5.57
N ILE A 43 11.66 4.48 5.24
CA ILE A 43 10.68 5.36 5.87
C ILE A 43 9.79 5.92 4.75
N GLN A 44 8.52 5.48 4.70
CA GLN A 44 7.65 5.70 3.55
C GLN A 44 6.62 6.80 3.81
N ARG A 45 6.82 7.99 3.26
CA ARG A 45 5.90 9.14 3.39
C ARG A 45 5.56 9.49 4.85
N PRO A 46 6.57 9.73 5.71
CA PRO A 46 6.31 10.15 7.08
C PRO A 46 5.62 11.52 7.09
N GLU A 47 4.81 11.79 8.12
CA GLU A 47 4.27 13.14 8.33
C GLU A 47 5.40 14.14 8.61
N PHE A 48 6.32 13.75 9.52
CA PHE A 48 7.47 14.53 9.93
C PHE A 48 8.73 13.66 9.93
N ILE A 49 9.87 14.23 9.57
CA ILE A 49 11.16 13.54 9.58
C ILE A 49 11.88 13.83 10.91
N ASP A 50 12.00 12.82 11.77
CA ASP A 50 12.70 12.92 13.07
C ASP A 50 14.15 12.45 12.94
N SER A 51 15.07 13.40 12.74
CA SER A 51 16.50 13.11 12.53
C SER A 51 17.15 12.40 13.72
N LYS A 52 16.70 12.69 14.95
CA LYS A 52 17.21 12.06 16.17
C LYS A 52 16.83 10.58 16.20
N THR A 53 15.56 10.28 15.92
CA THR A 53 15.09 8.89 15.81
C THR A 53 15.82 8.15 14.69
N ILE A 54 15.97 8.77 13.51
CA ILE A 54 16.72 8.17 12.39
C ILE A 54 18.14 7.81 12.81
N SER A 55 18.88 8.77 13.40
CA SER A 55 20.26 8.53 13.84
C SER A 55 20.35 7.41 14.87
N SER A 56 19.43 7.38 15.84
CA SER A 56 19.37 6.33 16.85
C SER A 56 19.12 4.95 16.24
N LEU A 57 18.14 4.82 15.34
CA LEU A 57 17.80 3.56 14.69
C LEU A 57 18.89 3.09 13.72
N THR A 58 19.53 4.00 12.99
CA THR A 58 20.67 3.69 12.12
C THR A 58 21.82 3.06 12.89
N LYS A 59 22.14 3.58 14.09
CA LYS A 59 23.15 3.00 14.96
C LYS A 59 22.69 1.65 15.54
N LYS A 60 21.48 1.60 16.10
CA LYS A 60 20.90 0.39 16.72
C LYS A 60 20.88 -0.82 15.78
N TYR A 61 20.59 -0.58 14.49
CA TYR A 61 20.45 -1.64 13.51
C TYR A 61 21.62 -1.72 12.52
N GLU A 62 22.70 -0.96 12.75
CA GLU A 62 23.87 -0.94 11.87
C GLU A 62 23.45 -0.73 10.40
N ALA A 63 22.64 0.30 10.18
CA ALA A 63 22.05 0.52 8.87
C ALA A 63 23.07 1.12 7.91
N PHE A 64 23.41 0.39 6.84
CA PHE A 64 24.30 0.87 5.79
C PHE A 64 23.58 1.81 4.81
N GLN A 65 22.25 1.72 4.73
CA GLN A 65 21.44 2.57 3.86
C GLN A 65 20.10 2.96 4.51
N ILE A 66 19.71 4.21 4.28
CA ILE A 66 18.42 4.76 4.68
C ILE A 66 17.73 5.32 3.44
N ILE A 67 16.50 4.89 3.22
CA ILE A 67 15.64 5.37 2.13
C ILE A 67 14.45 6.07 2.75
N ILE A 68 14.31 7.36 2.46
CA ILE A 68 13.18 8.17 2.91
C ILE A 68 12.40 8.61 1.69
N GLU A 69 11.13 8.23 1.63
CA GLU A 69 10.20 8.70 0.60
C GLU A 69 9.46 9.91 1.17
N PRO A 70 9.70 11.14 0.67
CA PRO A 70 9.04 12.32 1.22
C PRO A 70 7.54 12.29 0.95
N LYS A 71 6.74 12.72 1.92
CA LYS A 71 5.28 12.89 1.76
C LYS A 71 4.95 14.08 0.85
N ASP A 72 5.71 15.16 0.96
CA ASP A 72 5.44 16.45 0.33
C ASP A 72 6.75 17.21 0.00
N ILE A 73 6.59 18.43 -0.52
CA ILE A 73 7.70 19.30 -0.93
C ILE A 73 8.56 19.76 0.26
N VAL A 74 7.96 19.94 1.44
CA VAL A 74 8.66 20.39 2.65
C VAL A 74 9.61 19.30 3.12
N ASN A 75 9.12 18.06 3.23
CA ASN A 75 9.95 16.90 3.54
C ASN A 75 11.07 16.71 2.51
N ARG A 76 10.78 16.93 1.21
CA ARG A 76 11.81 16.87 0.16
C ARG A 76 12.91 17.92 0.35
N GLN A 77 12.54 19.17 0.61
CA GLN A 77 13.49 20.26 0.84
C GLN A 77 14.36 19.99 2.06
N TRP A 78 13.76 19.50 3.16
CA TRP A 78 14.49 19.10 4.35
C TRP A 78 15.52 18.01 4.04
N LEU A 79 15.15 16.97 3.28
CA LEU A 79 16.08 15.90 2.88
C LEU A 79 17.27 16.45 2.07
N MET A 80 17.02 17.35 1.12
CA MET A 80 18.08 17.97 0.33
C MET A 80 19.03 18.81 1.19
N ALA A 81 18.49 19.62 2.11
CA ALA A 81 19.28 20.41 3.06
C ALA A 81 20.14 19.52 3.97
N ASN A 82 19.68 18.30 4.26
CA ASN A 82 20.38 17.30 5.07
C ASN A 82 21.21 16.30 4.23
N LYS A 83 21.63 16.69 3.02
CA LYS A 83 22.56 15.95 2.15
C LYS A 83 22.05 14.57 1.68
N TYR A 84 20.75 14.29 1.79
CA TYR A 84 20.18 13.11 1.14
C TYR A 84 20.22 13.27 -0.38
N LYS A 85 20.51 12.17 -1.07
CA LYS A 85 20.56 12.12 -2.54
C LYS A 85 19.28 11.50 -3.08
N GLN A 86 18.75 12.07 -4.16
CA GLN A 86 17.62 11.49 -4.85
C GLN A 86 18.02 10.16 -5.51
N SER A 87 17.25 9.10 -5.25
CA SER A 87 17.45 7.81 -5.91
C SER A 87 17.13 7.91 -7.41
N LYS A 88 17.94 7.26 -8.24
CA LYS A 88 17.66 7.07 -9.68
C LYS A 88 16.55 6.04 -9.93
N SER A 89 16.28 5.17 -8.96
CA SER A 89 15.26 4.13 -9.02
C SER A 89 14.31 4.30 -7.82
N PRO A 90 13.20 5.04 -7.97
CA PRO A 90 12.23 5.20 -6.90
C PRO A 90 11.42 3.91 -6.70
N TYR A 91 11.16 3.57 -5.44
CA TYR A 91 10.34 2.40 -5.07
C TYR A 91 8.83 2.66 -5.10
N LEU A 92 8.42 3.87 -5.50
CA LEU A 92 7.03 4.29 -5.56
C LEU A 92 6.56 4.43 -6.99
N PRO A 93 5.27 4.16 -7.26
CA PRO A 93 4.68 4.54 -8.53
C PRO A 93 4.76 6.06 -8.70
N SER A 94 5.15 6.49 -9.91
CA SER A 94 5.31 7.92 -10.25
C SER A 94 3.99 8.69 -10.25
N LYS A 95 2.87 7.99 -10.42
CA LYS A 95 1.51 8.55 -10.42
C LYS A 95 0.59 7.64 -9.60
N THR A 96 -0.34 8.25 -8.88
CA THR A 96 -1.40 7.56 -8.15
C THR A 96 -2.73 8.14 -8.58
N LEU A 97 -3.70 7.29 -8.93
CA LEU A 97 -5.08 7.73 -9.16
C LEU A 97 -5.75 7.96 -7.80
N TYR A 98 -6.27 9.16 -7.59
CA TYR A 98 -7.03 9.50 -6.39
C TYR A 98 -8.50 9.66 -6.75
N ILE A 99 -9.37 9.01 -5.99
CA ILE A 99 -10.82 9.10 -6.14
C ILE A 99 -11.38 9.61 -4.81
N ASP A 100 -12.09 10.73 -4.85
CA ASP A 100 -12.72 11.30 -3.67
C ASP A 100 -14.08 10.65 -3.41
N LEU A 101 -14.15 9.79 -2.40
CA LEU A 101 -15.36 9.07 -2.03
C LEU A 101 -16.27 9.85 -1.07
N ARG A 102 -15.98 11.13 -0.79
CA ARG A 102 -16.89 12.01 -0.02
C ARG A 102 -18.08 12.51 -0.83
N GLN A 103 -17.95 12.48 -2.15
CA GLN A 103 -19.00 12.88 -3.08
C GLN A 103 -20.15 11.87 -3.05
N THR A 104 -21.35 12.31 -3.42
CA THR A 104 -22.44 11.37 -3.65
C THR A 104 -22.09 10.43 -4.81
N LYS A 105 -22.70 9.24 -4.83
CA LYS A 105 -22.52 8.29 -5.94
C LYS A 105 -22.83 8.93 -7.30
N SER A 106 -23.86 9.77 -7.39
CA SER A 106 -24.24 10.45 -8.63
C SER A 106 -23.15 11.41 -9.12
N GLU A 107 -22.64 12.26 -8.23
CA GLU A 107 -21.55 13.20 -8.54
C GLU A 107 -20.26 12.47 -8.93
N LEU A 108 -19.90 11.43 -8.18
CA LEU A 108 -18.73 10.61 -8.47
C LEU A 108 -18.80 10.04 -9.89
N PHE A 109 -19.96 9.50 -10.29
CA PHE A 109 -20.16 8.96 -11.62
C PHE A 109 -20.17 10.03 -12.70
N LYS A 110 -20.77 11.20 -12.45
CA LYS A 110 -20.79 12.32 -13.39
C LYS A 110 -19.38 12.84 -13.69
N ASN A 111 -18.50 12.81 -12.69
CA ASN A 111 -17.12 13.28 -12.78
C ASN A 111 -16.15 12.28 -13.45
N LEU A 112 -16.59 11.05 -13.76
CA LEU A 112 -15.80 10.11 -14.54
C LEU A 112 -15.69 10.57 -16.00
N ALA A 113 -14.54 10.29 -16.64
CA ALA A 113 -14.36 10.46 -18.08
C ALA A 113 -15.46 9.71 -18.86
N LYS A 114 -15.86 10.22 -20.04
CA LYS A 114 -16.95 9.66 -20.86
C LYS A 114 -16.79 8.14 -21.06
N ASP A 115 -15.61 7.68 -21.41
CA ASP A 115 -15.35 6.26 -21.66
C ASP A 115 -15.42 5.42 -20.39
N ALA A 116 -14.96 5.96 -19.25
CA ALA A 116 -15.10 5.30 -17.96
C ALA A 116 -16.58 5.17 -17.56
N ARG A 117 -17.40 6.22 -17.77
CA ARG A 117 -18.86 6.16 -17.54
C ARG A 117 -19.51 5.07 -18.40
N ILE A 118 -19.22 5.06 -19.69
CA ILE A 118 -19.74 4.06 -20.63
C ILE A 118 -19.30 2.65 -20.22
N ALA A 119 -18.04 2.47 -19.83
CA ALA A 119 -17.53 1.19 -19.37
C ALA A 119 -18.25 0.70 -18.11
N VAL A 120 -18.46 1.57 -17.11
CA VAL A 120 -19.21 1.19 -15.90
C VAL A 120 -20.66 0.87 -16.25
N GLU A 121 -21.31 1.65 -17.11
CA GLU A 121 -22.69 1.42 -17.56
C GLU A 121 -22.86 0.04 -18.20
N LYS A 122 -22.03 -0.27 -19.20
CA LYS A 122 -22.03 -1.57 -19.91
C LYS A 122 -21.83 -2.76 -18.96
N ASN A 123 -21.14 -2.53 -17.85
CA ASN A 123 -20.75 -3.57 -16.90
C ASN A 123 -21.58 -3.58 -15.61
N LYS A 124 -22.68 -2.83 -15.50
CA LYS A 124 -23.54 -2.80 -14.30
C LYS A 124 -24.09 -4.16 -13.87
N LYS A 125 -24.27 -5.08 -14.83
CA LYS A 125 -24.76 -6.45 -14.57
C LYS A 125 -23.66 -7.40 -14.11
N LEU A 126 -22.38 -6.99 -14.15
CA LEU A 126 -21.30 -7.82 -13.63
C LEU A 126 -21.58 -8.16 -12.17
N ARG A 127 -21.25 -9.39 -11.82
CA ARG A 127 -21.38 -9.91 -10.46
C ARG A 127 -19.98 -10.20 -9.96
N PHE A 128 -19.72 -9.78 -8.73
CA PHE A 128 -18.44 -10.00 -8.07
C PHE A 128 -18.63 -11.04 -6.97
N ARG A 129 -17.60 -11.85 -6.77
CA ARG A 129 -17.49 -12.78 -5.65
C ARG A 129 -16.51 -12.22 -4.64
N ASN A 130 -16.97 -12.09 -3.40
CA ASN A 130 -16.11 -11.83 -2.25
C ASN A 130 -15.59 -13.16 -1.71
N TYR A 131 -14.26 -13.30 -1.67
CA TYR A 131 -13.62 -14.52 -1.21
C TYR A 131 -13.42 -14.56 0.31
N GLY A 132 -13.57 -13.44 1.03
CA GLY A 132 -13.46 -13.40 2.49
C GLY A 132 -12.17 -14.05 3.00
N ASN A 133 -12.31 -15.21 3.66
CA ASN A 133 -11.19 -16.00 4.18
C ASN A 133 -10.71 -17.12 3.23
N ASN A 134 -11.41 -17.38 2.12
CA ASN A 134 -11.04 -18.39 1.14
C ASN A 134 -9.97 -17.88 0.15
N LEU A 135 -8.80 -17.57 0.70
CA LEU A 135 -7.70 -16.93 -0.02
C LEU A 135 -6.95 -17.89 -0.95
N LYS A 136 -7.04 -19.20 -0.69
CA LYS A 136 -6.49 -20.24 -1.57
C LYS A 136 -7.23 -20.23 -2.90
N GLU A 137 -8.55 -20.28 -2.86
CA GLU A 137 -9.37 -20.23 -4.07
C GLU A 137 -9.22 -18.89 -4.79
N PHE A 138 -9.24 -17.77 -4.04
CA PHE A 138 -8.99 -16.44 -4.60
C PHE A 138 -7.68 -16.39 -5.40
N ARG A 139 -6.58 -16.90 -4.84
CA ARG A 139 -5.28 -16.90 -5.52
C ARG A 139 -5.27 -17.75 -6.78
N VAL A 140 -5.91 -18.93 -6.74
CA VAL A 140 -6.00 -19.83 -7.91
C VAL A 140 -6.79 -19.15 -9.02
N SER A 141 -7.98 -18.63 -8.70
CA SER A 141 -8.83 -17.93 -9.66
C SER A 141 -8.14 -16.68 -10.20
N TRP A 142 -7.49 -15.88 -9.35
CA TRP A 142 -6.77 -14.68 -9.83
C TRP A 142 -5.59 -15.05 -10.74
N LYS A 143 -4.88 -16.15 -10.46
CA LYS A 143 -3.82 -16.65 -11.35
C LYS A 143 -4.33 -17.06 -12.72
N GLN A 144 -5.51 -17.66 -12.79
CA GLN A 144 -6.15 -17.96 -14.07
C GLN A 144 -6.53 -16.68 -14.82
N THR A 145 -7.01 -15.66 -14.11
CA THR A 145 -7.39 -14.35 -14.66
C THR A 145 -6.24 -13.60 -15.31
N VAL A 146 -5.12 -13.39 -14.59
CA VAL A 146 -4.03 -12.51 -15.04
C VAL A 146 -2.90 -13.25 -15.75
N GLY A 147 -2.88 -14.59 -15.65
CA GLY A 147 -1.84 -15.44 -16.19
C GLY A 147 -0.46 -15.05 -15.67
N TRP A 148 0.52 -14.96 -16.57
CA TRP A 148 1.91 -14.59 -16.28
C TRP A 148 2.18 -13.09 -16.40
N LYS A 149 1.18 -12.28 -16.78
CA LYS A 149 1.36 -10.85 -17.09
C LYS A 149 1.48 -9.96 -15.86
N ARG A 150 1.15 -10.48 -14.68
CA ARG A 150 1.14 -9.72 -13.43
C ARG A 150 1.72 -10.55 -12.30
N HIS A 151 2.41 -9.88 -11.39
CA HIS A 151 2.80 -10.50 -10.14
C HIS A 151 1.57 -10.85 -9.29
N ILE A 152 1.58 -12.04 -8.69
CA ILE A 152 0.53 -12.53 -7.80
C ILE A 152 1.16 -12.83 -6.44
N PRO A 153 0.69 -12.18 -5.36
CA PRO A 153 1.19 -12.48 -4.03
C PRO A 153 1.07 -13.96 -3.67
N SER A 154 2.02 -14.46 -2.87
CA SER A 154 1.95 -15.82 -2.33
C SER A 154 0.71 -15.99 -1.44
N LEU A 155 0.23 -17.23 -1.28
CA LEU A 155 -0.88 -17.50 -0.36
C LEU A 155 -0.55 -17.03 1.07
N LYS A 156 0.70 -17.23 1.51
CA LYS A 156 1.19 -16.73 2.80
C LYS A 156 1.05 -15.20 2.90
N ASN A 157 1.41 -14.46 1.85
CA ASN A 157 1.27 -13.00 1.82
C ASN A 157 -0.19 -12.57 1.89
N LEU A 158 -1.08 -13.23 1.14
CA LEU A 158 -2.53 -12.93 1.16
C LEU A 158 -3.13 -13.20 2.54
N VAL A 159 -2.81 -14.34 3.16
CA VAL A 159 -3.26 -14.69 4.52
C VAL A 159 -2.76 -13.66 5.52
N THR A 160 -1.49 -13.28 5.42
CA THR A 160 -0.89 -12.26 6.28
C THR A 160 -1.56 -10.90 6.11
N LEU A 161 -1.86 -10.52 4.87
CA LEU A 161 -2.56 -9.29 4.55
C LEU A 161 -3.97 -9.27 5.16
N LYS A 162 -4.76 -10.35 4.96
CA LYS A 162 -6.09 -10.50 5.56
C LYS A 162 -6.04 -10.47 7.09
N LYS A 163 -5.07 -11.13 7.71
CA LYS A 163 -4.89 -11.11 9.17
C LYS A 163 -4.56 -9.71 9.70
N SER A 164 -3.73 -8.96 8.96
CA SER A 164 -3.26 -7.64 9.41
C SER A 164 -4.34 -6.56 9.25
N PHE A 165 -5.13 -6.61 8.18
CA PHE A 165 -6.17 -5.63 7.88
C PHE A 165 -7.57 -6.06 8.33
N LYS A 166 -7.79 -7.34 8.67
CA LYS A 166 -9.06 -7.90 9.15
C LYS A 166 -10.23 -7.53 8.22
N ASP A 167 -11.25 -6.85 8.77
CA ASP A 167 -12.42 -6.36 8.03
C ASP A 167 -12.13 -5.12 7.18
N GLY A 168 -10.96 -4.51 7.34
CA GLY A 168 -10.42 -3.50 6.43
C GLY A 168 -9.81 -4.09 5.15
N SER A 169 -10.08 -5.36 4.82
CA SER A 169 -9.59 -5.97 3.58
C SER A 169 -10.70 -6.72 2.84
N LEU A 170 -10.74 -6.50 1.53
CA LEU A 170 -11.75 -7.05 0.62
C LEU A 170 -11.07 -7.64 -0.62
N PHE A 171 -11.42 -8.88 -0.95
CA PHE A 171 -10.83 -9.68 -2.03
C PHE A 171 -11.92 -10.03 -3.04
N LEU A 172 -11.89 -9.41 -4.22
CA LEU A 172 -12.93 -9.54 -5.24
C LEU A 172 -12.37 -10.09 -6.55
N LEU A 173 -13.13 -11.00 -7.16
CA LEU A 173 -13.05 -11.34 -8.59
C LEU A 173 -14.43 -11.20 -9.21
N ASP A 174 -14.52 -10.88 -10.49
CA ASP A 174 -15.77 -11.07 -11.22
C ASP A 174 -16.10 -12.57 -11.36
N LYS A 175 -17.38 -12.91 -11.51
CA LYS A 175 -17.82 -14.31 -11.60
C LYS A 175 -17.17 -15.07 -12.76
N ASN A 176 -16.82 -14.38 -13.83
CA ASN A 176 -16.18 -14.96 -15.01
C ASN A 176 -14.65 -15.05 -14.85
N THR A 177 -14.09 -14.59 -13.73
CA THR A 177 -12.66 -14.58 -13.44
C THR A 177 -11.82 -13.89 -14.53
N ASN A 178 -12.34 -12.82 -15.11
CA ASN A 178 -11.65 -11.95 -16.07
C ASN A 178 -10.97 -10.75 -15.39
N SER A 179 -11.37 -10.40 -14.16
CA SER A 179 -10.79 -9.27 -13.43
C SER A 179 -10.86 -9.45 -11.92
N GLY A 180 -9.92 -8.83 -11.21
CA GLY A 180 -9.80 -8.92 -9.76
C GLY A 180 -9.13 -7.73 -9.11
N ALA A 181 -9.44 -7.52 -7.83
CA ALA A 181 -8.84 -6.48 -7.02
C ALA A 181 -8.79 -6.88 -5.54
N ILE A 182 -7.77 -6.37 -4.84
CA ILE A 182 -7.73 -6.29 -3.39
C ILE A 182 -7.93 -4.83 -3.01
N PHE A 183 -8.82 -4.58 -2.06
CA PHE A 183 -9.02 -3.28 -1.44
C PHE A 183 -8.60 -3.35 0.02
N LEU A 184 -7.85 -2.34 0.45
CA LEU A 184 -7.39 -2.19 1.82
C LEU A 184 -7.86 -0.86 2.38
N VAL A 185 -8.34 -0.89 3.61
CA VAL A 185 -8.73 0.27 4.41
C VAL A 185 -7.95 0.18 5.71
N ALA A 186 -7.13 1.19 5.97
CA ALA A 186 -6.49 1.38 7.26
C ALA A 186 -7.11 2.57 7.98
N ASP A 187 -6.91 2.61 9.29
CA ASP A 187 -7.24 3.77 10.12
C ASP A 187 -8.73 4.16 10.05
N LYS A 188 -9.58 3.19 10.45
CA LYS A 188 -11.05 3.33 10.51
C LYS A 188 -11.54 4.46 11.45
N SER A 189 -10.63 5.11 12.16
CA SER A 189 -10.91 6.21 13.10
C SER A 189 -11.34 7.52 12.42
N SER A 190 -11.15 7.66 11.10
CA SER A 190 -11.65 8.81 10.35
C SER A 190 -12.65 8.41 9.27
N ILE A 191 -13.92 8.33 9.69
CA ILE A 191 -15.10 8.33 8.81
C ILE A 191 -15.00 9.57 7.91
N SER A 192 -14.50 9.39 6.68
CA SER A 192 -14.70 10.25 5.47
C SER A 192 -13.57 10.11 4.44
N ARG A 193 -12.52 9.33 4.68
CA ARG A 193 -11.41 9.19 3.70
C ARG A 193 -11.13 7.74 3.35
N GLN A 194 -12.03 7.13 2.60
CA GLN A 194 -11.74 5.86 1.96
C GLN A 194 -10.82 6.14 0.75
N LYS A 195 -9.52 5.86 0.90
CA LYS A 195 -8.65 5.66 -0.25
C LYS A 195 -8.77 4.19 -0.64
N LEU A 196 -9.28 3.91 -1.84
CA LEU A 196 -9.12 2.59 -2.43
C LEU A 196 -7.68 2.50 -2.95
N ASP A 197 -6.76 2.05 -2.10
CA ASP A 197 -5.48 1.57 -2.58
C ASP A 197 -5.69 0.19 -3.21
N GLY A 198 -6.09 0.21 -4.48
CA GLY A 198 -6.00 -0.97 -5.34
C GLY A 198 -4.53 -1.32 -5.50
N PHE A 199 -4.12 -2.49 -5.01
CA PHE A 199 -2.85 -3.08 -5.41
C PHE A 199 -2.94 -3.47 -6.89
N PHE A 200 -2.69 -2.52 -7.78
CA PHE A 200 -2.19 -2.83 -9.12
C PHE A 200 -0.69 -3.04 -8.96
N SER A 201 -0.28 -4.28 -8.71
CA SER A 201 1.13 -4.63 -8.83
C SER A 201 1.56 -4.42 -10.28
N PHE A 202 2.70 -3.74 -10.42
CA PHE A 202 3.57 -3.62 -11.58
C PHE A 202 3.66 -4.90 -12.41
#